data_AF-A0A7G9NWC8-F1
#
_entry.id   AF-A0A7G9NWC8-F1
#
_cell.length_a   1.000
_cell.length_b   1.000
_cell.length_c   1.000
_cell.angle_alpha   90.00
_cell.angle_beta   90.00
_cell.angle_gamma   90.00
#
_symmetry.space_group_name_H-M   'P 1'
#
loop_
_entity.id
_entity.type
_entity.pdbx_description
1 polymer ?
#
loop_
_entity_poly.entity_id
_entity_poly.type
_entity_poly.pdbx_seq_one_letter_code
_entity_poly.pdbx_strand_id
1 'polypeptide(L)'
;MNADLIITSLAAAGQANDGLDNYAALGVLLLIAVGFGVFNLVATSLLGPSRTGPVKESVYETGMNPIGSARKRFNVRFYILAMTFLVFDVEIVFLYPWATVFPNLAPGDPLGLQFLARMLFFIGTSIIAFLYAWRKGVFAFD
;
A
#
# COMPACT_ATOMS: atom_id res chain seq x y z
N MET A 1 45.94 17.85 -14.43
CA MET A 1 44.47 17.94 -14.21
C MET A 1 43.85 17.13 -15.32
N ASN A 2 43.47 15.89 -15.00
CA ASN A 2 43.42 14.79 -15.98
C ASN A 2 42.00 14.71 -16.54
N ALA A 3 41.85 14.62 -17.86
CA ALA A 3 40.56 14.60 -18.53
C ALA A 3 39.62 13.49 -17.99
N ASP A 4 40.20 12.37 -17.55
CA ASP A 4 39.45 11.27 -16.91
C ASP A 4 38.69 11.71 -15.66
N LEU A 5 39.25 12.59 -14.84
CA LEU A 5 38.62 13.10 -13.62
C LEU A 5 37.40 13.98 -13.93
N ILE A 6 37.43 14.70 -15.06
CA ILE A 6 36.31 15.52 -15.53
C ILE A 6 35.21 14.61 -16.12
N ILE A 7 35.57 13.61 -16.93
CA ILE A 7 34.62 12.66 -17.53
C ILE A 7 33.91 11.83 -16.45
N THR A 8 34.63 11.33 -15.44
CA THR A 8 34.03 10.59 -14.32
C THR A 8 33.08 11.47 -13.50
N SER A 9 33.40 12.75 -13.28
CA SER A 9 32.52 13.68 -12.58
C SER A 9 31.25 14.03 -13.38
N LEU A 10 31.36 14.12 -14.72
CA LEU A 10 30.22 14.40 -15.61
C LEU A 10 29.27 13.20 -15.71
N ALA A 11 29.81 11.97 -15.75
CA ALA A 11 29.01 10.75 -15.75
C ALA A 11 28.24 10.56 -14.43
N ALA A 12 28.87 10.88 -13.29
CA ALA A 12 28.21 10.87 -11.99
C ALA A 12 27.11 11.95 -11.87
N ALA A 13 27.33 13.14 -12.46
CA ALA A 13 26.32 14.20 -12.51
C ALA A 13 25.15 13.85 -13.44
N GLY A 14 25.40 13.14 -14.55
CA GLY A 14 24.35 12.61 -15.44
C GLY A 14 23.47 11.59 -14.73
N GLN A 15 24.08 10.65 -14.00
CA GLN A 15 23.38 9.60 -13.26
C GLN A 15 22.54 10.14 -12.09
N ALA A 16 22.93 11.28 -11.51
CA ALA A 16 22.17 11.95 -10.45
C ALA A 16 20.85 12.57 -10.98
N ASN A 17 20.81 13.00 -12.24
CA ASN A 17 19.59 13.52 -12.87
C ASN A 17 18.63 12.40 -13.28
N ASP A 18 19.16 11.25 -13.71
CA ASP A 18 18.36 10.07 -14.08
C ASP A 18 17.43 9.59 -12.95
N GLY A 19 17.88 9.68 -11.69
CA GLY A 19 17.08 9.29 -10.53
C GLY A 19 15.85 10.17 -10.32
N LEU A 20 16.02 11.50 -10.39
CA LEU A 20 14.93 12.47 -10.26
C LEU A 20 13.98 12.46 -11.47
N ASP A 21 14.53 12.23 -12.66
CA ASP A 21 13.76 12.13 -13.90
C ASP A 21 12.84 10.90 -13.89
N ASN A 22 13.27 9.78 -13.28
CA ASN A 22 12.41 8.61 -13.08
C ASN A 22 11.22 8.92 -12.15
N TYR A 23 11.43 9.64 -11.05
CA TYR A 23 10.33 10.06 -10.18
C TYR A 23 9.42 11.09 -10.85
N ALA A 24 9.97 11.98 -11.67
CA ALA A 24 9.19 12.90 -12.49
C ALA A 24 8.31 12.16 -13.49
N ALA A 25 8.83 11.13 -14.16
CA ALA A 25 8.07 10.25 -15.05
C ALA A 25 6.92 9.53 -14.33
N LEU A 26 7.17 9.01 -13.11
CA LEU A 26 6.13 8.41 -12.26
C LEU A 26 5.06 9.44 -11.86
N GLY A 27 5.47 10.67 -11.53
CA GLY A 27 4.55 11.77 -11.21
C GLY A 27 3.66 12.13 -12.39
N VAL A 28 4.24 12.27 -13.59
CA VAL A 28 3.47 12.52 -14.83
C VAL A 28 2.50 11.38 -15.11
N LEU A 29 2.92 10.13 -14.92
CA LEU A 29 2.04 8.97 -15.10
C LEU A 29 0.84 9.01 -14.13
N LEU A 30 1.07 9.32 -12.85
CA LEU A 30 0.00 9.48 -11.86
C LEU A 30 -0.96 10.62 -12.24
N LEU A 31 -0.44 11.75 -12.72
CA LEU A 31 -1.25 12.87 -13.18
C LEU A 31 -2.12 12.49 -14.37
N ILE A 32 -1.58 11.76 -15.34
CA ILE A 32 -2.35 11.27 -16.49
C ILE A 32 -3.42 10.28 -16.03
N ALA A 33 -3.11 9.36 -15.11
CA ALA A 33 -4.07 8.38 -14.60
C ALA A 33 -5.25 9.05 -13.85
N VAL A 34 -4.95 9.98 -12.94
CA VAL A 34 -5.98 10.75 -12.23
C VAL A 34 -6.75 11.63 -13.21
N GLY A 35 -6.05 12.32 -14.10
CA GLY A 35 -6.64 13.16 -15.13
C GLY A 35 -7.59 12.39 -16.04
N PHE A 36 -7.23 11.17 -16.45
CA PHE A 36 -8.08 10.29 -17.25
C PHE A 36 -9.35 9.86 -16.49
N GLY A 37 -9.24 9.54 -15.20
CA GLY A 37 -10.39 9.22 -14.35
C GLY A 37 -11.34 10.40 -14.18
N VAL A 38 -10.80 11.59 -13.88
CA VAL A 38 -11.58 12.83 -13.76
C VAL A 38 -12.21 13.20 -15.10
N PHE A 39 -11.46 13.12 -16.20
CA PHE A 39 -11.95 13.39 -17.55
C PHE A 39 -13.13 12.48 -17.89
N ASN A 40 -13.04 11.17 -17.62
CA ASN A 40 -14.15 10.25 -17.86
C ASN A 40 -15.39 10.60 -17.02
N LEU A 41 -15.20 10.93 -15.74
CA LEU A 41 -16.31 11.33 -14.87
C LEU A 41 -17.00 12.59 -15.38
N VAL A 42 -16.22 13.61 -15.77
CA VAL A 42 -16.74 14.87 -16.31
C VAL A 42 -17.39 14.65 -17.68
N ALA A 43 -16.73 13.94 -18.60
CA ALA A 43 -17.26 13.64 -19.92
C ALA A 43 -18.58 12.87 -19.84
N THR A 44 -18.67 11.88 -18.94
CA THR A 44 -19.92 11.13 -18.72
C THR A 44 -21.03 12.02 -18.19
N SER A 45 -20.71 12.94 -17.28
CA SER A 45 -21.70 13.89 -16.74
C SER A 45 -22.19 14.93 -17.75
N LEU A 46 -21.34 15.32 -18.71
CA LEU A 46 -21.66 16.32 -19.75
C LEU A 46 -22.37 15.70 -20.97
N LEU A 47 -21.93 14.52 -21.41
CA LEU A 47 -22.47 13.83 -22.58
C LEU A 47 -23.67 12.94 -22.24
N GLY A 48 -23.79 12.48 -21.00
CA GLY A 48 -24.84 11.58 -20.55
C GLY A 48 -26.18 12.29 -20.28
N PRO A 49 -27.33 11.61 -20.47
CA PRO A 49 -28.64 12.18 -20.15
C PRO A 49 -28.79 12.38 -18.63
N SER A 50 -28.85 13.64 -18.21
CA SER A 50 -29.17 13.99 -16.82
C SER A 50 -30.68 13.90 -16.59
N ARG A 51 -31.14 12.79 -16.00
CA ARG A 51 -32.51 12.65 -15.51
C ARG A 51 -32.46 12.62 -14.00
N THR A 52 -32.88 13.70 -13.36
CA THR A 52 -33.07 13.81 -11.90
C THR A 52 -34.55 13.62 -11.58
N GLY A 53 -34.86 13.20 -10.35
CA GLY A 53 -36.24 13.01 -9.93
C GLY A 53 -36.33 12.44 -8.52
N PRO A 54 -37.42 12.74 -7.79
CA PRO A 54 -37.55 12.43 -6.37
C PRO A 54 -37.41 10.93 -6.06
N VAL A 55 -37.84 10.06 -6.99
CA VAL A 55 -37.71 8.60 -6.85
C VAL A 55 -36.28 8.13 -7.15
N LYS A 56 -35.61 8.73 -8.15
CA LYS A 56 -34.25 8.33 -8.56
C LYS A 56 -33.18 8.77 -7.55
N GLU A 57 -33.44 9.85 -6.84
CA GLU A 57 -32.57 10.39 -5.78
C GLU A 57 -32.91 9.84 -4.39
N SER A 58 -33.99 9.06 -4.26
CA SER A 58 -34.34 8.39 -3.01
C SER A 58 -33.41 7.21 -2.70
N VAL A 59 -33.20 6.93 -1.42
CA VAL A 59 -32.43 5.77 -0.95
C VAL A 59 -33.16 4.48 -1.36
N TYR A 60 -32.41 3.51 -1.88
CA TYR A 60 -32.94 2.22 -2.29
C TYR A 60 -33.29 1.35 -1.08
N GLU A 61 -34.58 1.00 -0.92
CA GLU A 61 -35.09 0.14 0.16
C GLU A 61 -36.26 -0.76 -0.36
N THR A 62 -35.99 -1.58 -1.38
CA THR A 62 -36.95 -2.57 -1.97
C THR A 62 -38.34 -1.99 -2.31
N GLY A 63 -38.41 -0.73 -2.73
CA GLY A 63 -39.67 -0.05 -3.10
C GLY A 63 -40.48 0.53 -1.95
N MET A 64 -39.95 0.52 -0.72
CA MET A 64 -40.51 1.21 0.43
C MET A 64 -39.69 2.45 0.78
N ASN A 65 -40.29 3.38 1.52
CA ASN A 65 -39.53 4.49 2.10
C ASN A 65 -38.63 3.95 3.22
N PRO A 66 -37.38 4.42 3.34
CA PRO A 66 -36.48 3.98 4.41
C PRO A 66 -37.08 4.32 5.78
N ILE A 67 -37.17 3.31 6.65
CA ILE A 67 -37.71 3.46 8.00
C ILE A 67 -36.54 3.36 9.00
N GLY A 68 -36.41 4.38 9.85
CA GLY A 68 -35.41 4.42 10.92
C GLY A 68 -34.08 5.03 10.50
N SER A 69 -33.08 4.91 11.38
CA SER A 69 -31.75 5.48 11.18
C SER A 69 -30.78 4.42 10.67
N ALA A 70 -29.97 4.80 9.67
CA ALA A 70 -28.85 3.99 9.18
C ALA A 70 -27.66 3.93 10.16
N ARG A 71 -27.67 4.71 11.24
CA ARG A 71 -26.59 4.75 12.24
C ARG A 71 -26.76 3.63 13.27
N LYS A 72 -26.50 2.39 12.84
CA LYS A 72 -26.39 1.24 13.73
C LYS A 72 -24.94 1.01 14.14
N ARG A 73 -24.74 0.34 15.28
CA ARG A 73 -23.40 -0.09 15.69
C ARG A 73 -22.92 -1.14 14.71
N PHE A 74 -21.83 -0.84 14.02
CA PHE A 74 -21.12 -1.83 13.21
C PHE A 74 -20.40 -2.83 14.10
N ASN A 75 -20.20 -4.04 13.59
CA ASN A 75 -19.56 -5.10 14.35
C ASN A 75 -18.09 -4.72 14.66
N VAL A 76 -17.66 -4.88 15.92
CA VAL A 76 -16.29 -4.58 16.38
C VAL A 76 -15.25 -5.46 15.67
N ARG A 77 -15.65 -6.58 15.07
CA ARG A 77 -14.77 -7.48 14.32
C ARG A 77 -13.96 -6.77 13.23
N PHE A 78 -14.52 -5.76 12.54
CA PHE A 78 -13.78 -4.98 11.55
C PHE A 78 -12.62 -4.19 12.16
N TYR A 79 -12.78 -3.69 13.38
CA TYR A 79 -11.72 -2.99 14.10
C TYR A 79 -10.60 -3.96 14.50
N ILE A 80 -10.93 -5.15 15.01
CA ILE A 80 -9.92 -6.14 15.40
C ILE A 80 -9.12 -6.60 14.17
N LEU A 81 -9.79 -6.81 13.03
CA LEU A 81 -9.14 -7.12 11.77
C LEU A 81 -8.19 -6.00 11.32
N ALA A 82 -8.64 -4.75 11.34
CA ALA A 82 -7.82 -3.59 10.95
C ALA A 82 -6.61 -3.41 11.87
N MET A 83 -6.79 -3.57 13.18
CA MET A 83 -5.70 -3.48 14.16
C MET A 83 -4.67 -4.60 13.95
N THR A 84 -5.14 -5.82 13.65
CA THR A 84 -4.27 -6.97 13.37
C THR A 84 -3.49 -6.74 12.08
N PHE A 85 -4.15 -6.25 11.02
CA PHE A 85 -3.49 -5.90 9.75
C PHE A 85 -2.43 -4.81 9.95
N LEU A 86 -2.73 -3.75 10.70
CA LEU A 86 -1.81 -2.65 10.97
C LEU A 86 -0.52 -3.13 11.67
N VAL A 87 -0.64 -4.05 12.63
CA VAL A 87 0.53 -4.64 13.29
C VAL A 87 1.38 -5.43 12.29
N PHE A 88 0.76 -6.29 11.47
CA PHE A 88 1.49 -7.04 10.43
C PHE A 88 2.11 -6.13 9.36
N ASP A 89 1.45 -5.04 8.98
CA ASP A 89 1.96 -4.08 8.00
C ASP A 89 3.23 -3.40 8.52
N VAL A 90 3.23 -2.99 9.79
CA VAL A 90 4.41 -2.44 10.46
C VAL A 90 5.54 -3.47 10.54
N GLU A 91 5.24 -4.74 10.76
CA GLU A 91 6.25 -5.80 10.74
C GLU A 91 6.91 -5.95 9.35
N ILE A 92 6.12 -5.86 8.27
CA ILE A 92 6.62 -5.90 6.88
C ILE A 92 7.58 -4.74 6.60
N VAL A 93 7.30 -3.54 7.12
CA VAL A 93 8.22 -2.39 7.02
C VAL A 93 9.61 -2.73 7.55
N PHE A 94 9.71 -3.53 8.62
CA PHE A 94 11.00 -4.00 9.14
C PHE A 94 11.64 -5.12 8.29
N LEU A 95 10.84 -5.91 7.56
CA LEU A 95 11.38 -6.94 6.66
C LEU A 95 12.08 -6.33 5.43
N TYR A 96 11.64 -5.17 4.94
CA TYR A 96 12.15 -4.55 3.71
C TYR A 96 13.66 -4.24 3.73
N PRO A 97 14.20 -3.52 4.74
CA PRO A 97 15.64 -3.28 4.82
C PRO A 97 16.44 -4.58 4.90
N TRP A 98 15.95 -5.57 5.64
CA TRP A 98 16.62 -6.86 5.72
C TRP A 98 16.66 -7.57 4.36
N ALA A 99 15.53 -7.60 3.63
CA ALA A 99 15.43 -8.25 2.33
C ALA A 99 16.35 -7.60 1.27
N THR A 100 16.61 -6.30 1.39
CA THR A 100 17.51 -5.58 0.48
C THR A 100 18.98 -5.70 0.88
N VAL A 101 19.30 -5.78 2.18
CA VAL A 101 20.69 -5.83 2.66
C VAL A 101 21.25 -7.26 2.70
N PHE A 102 20.46 -8.26 3.11
CA PHE A 102 20.93 -9.63 3.30
C PHE A 102 21.60 -10.26 2.06
N PRO A 103 21.08 -10.08 0.82
CA PRO A 103 21.74 -10.59 -0.39
C PRO A 103 23.09 -9.95 -0.71
N ASN A 104 23.40 -8.78 -0.13
CA ASN A 104 24.67 -8.08 -0.36
C ASN A 104 25.81 -8.56 0.57
N LEU A 105 25.55 -9.49 1.49
CA LEU A 105 26.60 -10.04 2.35
C LEU A 105 27.48 -11.03 1.58
N ALA A 106 28.78 -10.99 1.86
CA ALA A 106 29.74 -11.90 1.24
C ALA A 106 29.44 -13.37 1.64
N PRO A 107 29.53 -14.32 0.70
CA PRO A 107 29.38 -15.74 1.02
C PRO A 107 30.40 -16.17 2.08
N GLY A 108 29.92 -16.69 3.21
CA GLY A 108 30.76 -17.12 4.33
C GLY A 108 31.05 -16.07 5.39
N ASP A 109 30.43 -14.88 5.32
CA ASP A 109 30.52 -13.88 6.38
C ASP A 109 29.92 -14.41 7.70
N PRO A 110 30.68 -14.41 8.82
CA PRO A 110 30.16 -14.77 10.14
C PRO A 110 28.91 -13.99 10.56
N LEU A 111 28.72 -12.78 10.02
CA LEU A 111 27.56 -11.93 10.28
C LEU A 111 26.29 -12.43 9.57
N GLY A 112 26.41 -13.16 8.46
CA GLY A 112 25.28 -13.64 7.68
C GLY A 112 24.38 -14.60 8.47
N LEU A 113 24.99 -15.55 9.19
CA LEU A 113 24.24 -16.48 10.03
C LEU A 113 23.54 -15.78 11.20
N GLN A 114 24.19 -14.78 11.81
CA GLN A 114 23.60 -13.99 12.89
C GLN A 114 22.43 -13.14 12.41
N PHE A 115 22.54 -12.52 11.24
CA PHE A 115 21.47 -11.74 10.62
C PHE A 115 20.27 -12.61 10.24
N LEU A 116 20.53 -13.79 9.67
CA LEU A 116 19.49 -14.77 9.37
C LEU A 116 18.78 -15.23 10.66
N ALA A 117 19.53 -15.55 11.72
CA ALA A 117 18.95 -16.00 12.98
C ALA A 117 18.05 -14.93 13.64
N ARG A 118 18.49 -13.66 13.63
CA ARG A 118 17.67 -12.52 14.12
C ARG A 118 16.39 -12.37 13.32
N MET A 119 16.47 -12.58 12.00
CA MET A 119 15.31 -12.48 11.13
C MET A 119 14.31 -13.62 11.34
N LEU A 120 14.81 -14.85 11.46
CA LEU A 120 13.98 -16.02 11.77
C LEU A 120 13.32 -15.88 13.14
N PHE A 121 14.02 -15.30 14.13
CA PHE A 121 13.42 -14.96 15.41
C PHE A 121 12.28 -13.95 15.24
N PHE A 122 12.50 -12.86 14.50
CA PHE A 122 11.49 -11.84 14.25
C PHE A 122 10.24 -12.43 13.55
N ILE A 123 10.42 -13.12 12.43
CA ILE A 123 9.33 -13.79 11.70
C ILE A 123 8.66 -14.85 12.57
N GLY A 124 9.43 -15.59 13.38
CA GLY A 124 8.90 -16.56 14.32
C GLY A 124 7.93 -15.94 15.32
N THR A 125 8.26 -14.77 15.87
CA THR A 125 7.36 -14.04 16.78
C THR A 125 6.07 -13.58 16.07
N SER A 126 6.15 -13.10 14.83
CA SER A 126 5.00 -12.75 13.99
C SER A 126 4.07 -13.93 13.75
N ILE A 127 4.64 -15.10 13.42
CA ILE A 127 3.88 -16.33 13.20
C ILE A 127 3.16 -16.74 14.47
N ILE A 128 3.83 -16.67 15.64
CA ILE A 128 3.20 -17.00 16.93
C ILE A 128 2.03 -16.05 17.23
N ALA A 129 2.21 -14.74 17.01
CA ALA A 129 1.15 -13.75 17.18
C ALA A 129 -0.04 -14.01 16.24
N PHE A 130 0.23 -14.33 14.98
CA PHE A 130 -0.78 -14.69 13.99
C PHE A 130 -1.57 -15.93 14.39
N LEU A 131 -0.87 -17.02 14.75
CA LEU A 131 -1.49 -18.27 15.18
C LEU A 131 -2.35 -18.09 16.43
N TYR A 132 -1.91 -17.24 17.37
CA TYR A 132 -2.70 -16.87 18.53
C TYR A 132 -3.99 -16.14 18.14
N ALA A 133 -3.91 -15.12 17.27
CA ALA A 133 -5.08 -14.40 16.78
C ALA A 133 -6.06 -15.33 16.03
N TRP A 134 -5.53 -16.25 15.23
CA TRP A 134 -6.33 -17.27 14.54
C TRP A 134 -7.05 -18.20 15.52
N ARG A 135 -6.33 -18.73 16.52
CA ARG A 135 -6.91 -19.58 17.57
C ARG A 135 -8.00 -18.86 18.37
N LYS A 136 -7.89 -17.55 18.54
CA LYS A 136 -8.90 -16.70 19.20
C LYS A 136 -10.10 -16.36 18.33
N GLY A 137 -10.12 -16.78 17.06
CA GLY A 137 -11.24 -16.55 16.16
C GLY A 137 -11.35 -15.09 15.70
N VAL A 138 -10.25 -14.34 15.67
CA VAL A 138 -10.23 -12.94 15.16
C VAL A 138 -10.77 -12.85 13.73
N PHE A 139 -10.56 -13.91 12.94
CA PHE A 139 -10.98 -14.00 11.55
C PHE A 139 -12.30 -14.77 11.34
N ALA A 140 -13.01 -15.13 12.41
CA ALA A 140 -14.29 -15.82 12.30
C ALA A 140 -15.42 -14.84 12.01
N PHE A 141 -16.19 -15.15 10.96
CA PHE A 141 -17.37 -14.39 10.55
C PHE A 141 -18.60 -15.30 10.64
N ASP A 142 -19.15 -15.40 11.84
CA ASP A 142 -20.49 -15.94 12.16
C ASP A 142 -21.54 -14.83 12.34
#